data_AF-A0A3A0AT55-F1
#
_entry.id   AF-A0A3A0AT55-F1
#
_cell.length_a   1.000
_cell.length_b   1.000
_cell.length_c   1.000
_cell.angle_alpha   90.00
_cell.angle_beta   90.00
_cell.angle_gamma   90.00
#
_symmetry.space_group_name_H-M   'P 1'
#
loop_
_entity.id
_entity.type
_entity.pdbx_description
1 polymer ?
#
loop_
_entity_poly.entity_id
_entity_poly.type
_entity_poly.pdbx_seq_one_letter_code
_entity_poly.pdbx_strand_id
1 'polypeptide(L)'
;MHIREYQQWVEAWDRARGWEKVLPSHTLLHALEELGEVSKLVQMIEGYREATPADFDEVRAELALELSDLQVMLFKLAYLCGIDMEEAMTRGQHKADARFPDPTTGPAEQQAYWQRFQRYVANAGLDHDPT
;
A
#
# COMPACT_ATOMS: atom_id res chain seq x y z
N MET A 1 -5.85 8.37 -16.84
CA MET A 1 -6.91 7.35 -16.68
C MET A 1 -7.55 7.59 -15.32
N HIS A 2 -8.86 7.65 -15.27
CA HIS A 2 -9.62 7.77 -14.04
C HIS A 2 -9.73 6.41 -13.33
N ILE A 3 -9.98 6.40 -12.02
CA ILE A 3 -9.97 5.18 -11.19
C ILE A 3 -10.99 4.17 -11.72
N ARG A 4 -12.21 4.65 -12.03
CA ARG A 4 -13.28 3.82 -12.59
C ARG A 4 -12.89 3.23 -13.95
N GLU A 5 -12.27 4.02 -14.82
CA GLU A 5 -11.87 3.57 -16.16
C GLU A 5 -10.84 2.43 -16.07
N TYR A 6 -9.87 2.55 -15.16
CA TYR A 6 -8.88 1.49 -14.98
C TYR A 6 -9.51 0.22 -14.40
N GLN A 7 -10.39 0.35 -13.40
CA GLN A 7 -11.11 -0.79 -12.84
C GLN A 7 -11.90 -1.54 -13.93
N GLN A 8 -12.60 -0.80 -14.80
CA GLN A 8 -13.35 -1.39 -15.91
C GLN A 8 -12.44 -2.08 -16.94
N TRP A 9 -11.27 -1.51 -17.20
CA TRP A 9 -10.26 -2.14 -18.05
C TRP A 9 -9.75 -3.46 -17.45
N VAL A 10 -9.43 -3.48 -16.14
CA VAL A 10 -9.02 -4.70 -15.42
C VAL A 10 -10.11 -5.76 -15.50
N GLU A 11 -11.36 -5.40 -15.24
CA GLU A 11 -12.49 -6.32 -15.31
C GLU A 11 -12.65 -6.92 -16.71
N ALA A 12 -12.62 -6.10 -17.76
CA ALA A 12 -12.72 -6.57 -19.14
C ALA A 12 -11.56 -7.51 -19.52
N TRP A 13 -10.34 -7.15 -19.12
CA TRP A 13 -9.14 -7.95 -19.37
C TRP A 13 -9.15 -9.30 -18.65
N ASP A 14 -9.62 -9.33 -17.40
CA ASP A 14 -9.72 -10.54 -16.56
C ASP A 14 -10.84 -11.47 -17.06
N ARG A 15 -12.02 -10.91 -17.40
CA ARG A 15 -13.15 -11.66 -17.98
C ARG A 15 -12.83 -12.30 -19.33
N ALA A 16 -12.05 -11.62 -20.18
CA ALA A 16 -11.61 -12.18 -21.45
C ALA A 16 -10.77 -13.47 -21.28
N ARG A 17 -10.23 -13.70 -20.08
CA ARG A 17 -9.43 -14.89 -19.72
C ARG A 17 -10.22 -15.92 -18.89
N GLY A 18 -11.49 -15.67 -18.59
CA GLY A 18 -12.29 -16.54 -17.75
C GLY A 18 -11.89 -16.52 -16.27
N TRP A 19 -11.12 -15.51 -15.85
CA TRP A 19 -10.55 -15.41 -14.50
C TRP A 19 -11.50 -14.78 -13.49
N GLU A 20 -12.67 -14.31 -13.93
CA GLU A 20 -13.76 -13.85 -13.07
C GLU A 20 -14.35 -14.98 -12.23
N LYS A 21 -14.04 -16.23 -12.58
CA LYS A 21 -14.45 -17.44 -11.85
C LYS A 21 -13.58 -17.71 -10.62
N VAL A 22 -12.47 -17.00 -10.47
CA VAL A 22 -11.62 -17.09 -9.28
C VAL A 22 -12.37 -16.47 -8.09
N LEU A 23 -12.38 -17.17 -6.96
CA LEU A 23 -13.10 -16.72 -5.77
C LEU A 23 -12.47 -15.43 -5.20
N PRO A 24 -13.28 -14.53 -4.60
CA PRO A 24 -12.77 -13.36 -3.88
C PRO A 24 -11.72 -13.72 -2.82
N SER A 25 -11.87 -14.85 -2.12
CA SER A 25 -10.91 -15.33 -1.13
C SER A 25 -9.55 -15.67 -1.73
N HIS A 26 -9.50 -16.24 -2.94
CA HIS A 26 -8.24 -16.52 -3.63
C HIS A 26 -7.60 -15.25 -4.18
N THR A 27 -8.43 -14.32 -4.68
CA THR A 27 -7.94 -12.98 -5.09
C THR A 27 -7.34 -12.23 -3.91
N LEU A 28 -7.97 -12.31 -2.73
CA LEU A 28 -7.43 -11.74 -1.49
C LEU A 28 -6.11 -12.40 -1.08
N LEU A 29 -5.99 -13.72 -1.23
CA LEU A 29 -4.72 -14.42 -0.98
C LEU A 29 -3.62 -13.91 -1.89
N HIS A 30 -3.87 -13.75 -3.19
CA HIS A 30 -2.89 -13.18 -4.12
C HIS A 30 -2.52 -11.74 -3.75
N ALA A 31 -3.50 -10.91 -3.35
CA ALA A 31 -3.20 -9.56 -2.86
C ALA A 31 -2.26 -9.56 -1.64
N LEU A 32 -2.34 -10.58 -0.78
CA LEU A 32 -1.40 -10.73 0.34
C LEU A 32 0.01 -11.13 -0.13
N GLU A 33 0.12 -11.92 -1.19
CA GLU A 33 1.39 -12.28 -1.82
C GLU A 33 2.06 -11.04 -2.42
N GLU A 34 1.33 -10.23 -3.21
CA GLU A 34 1.86 -8.97 -3.78
C GLU A 34 2.24 -7.97 -2.67
N LEU A 35 1.44 -7.88 -1.60
CA LEU A 35 1.80 -7.06 -0.44
C LEU A 35 3.10 -7.56 0.24
N GLY A 36 3.38 -8.86 0.17
CA GLY A 36 4.63 -9.46 0.62
C GLY A 36 5.84 -9.00 -0.20
N GLU A 37 5.72 -8.95 -1.53
CA GLU A 37 6.77 -8.44 -2.42
C GLU A 37 6.99 -6.93 -2.23
N VAL A 38 5.91 -6.15 -2.11
CA VAL A 38 6.00 -4.72 -1.71
C VAL A 38 6.76 -4.57 -0.39
N SER A 39 6.42 -5.38 0.61
CA SER A 39 7.06 -5.35 1.93
C SER A 39 8.55 -5.67 1.85
N LYS A 40 8.95 -6.64 1.03
CA LYS A 40 10.34 -7.02 0.82
C LYS A 40 11.15 -5.87 0.21
N LEU A 41 10.61 -5.17 -0.79
CA LEU A 41 11.29 -4.04 -1.44
C LEU A 41 11.40 -2.81 -0.54
N VAL A 42 10.35 -2.51 0.26
CA VAL A 42 10.43 -1.45 1.28
C VAL A 42 11.52 -1.77 2.32
N GLN A 43 11.59 -3.02 2.78
CA GLN A 43 12.64 -3.47 3.69
C GLN A 43 14.06 -3.33 3.10
N MET A 44 14.23 -3.49 1.79
CA MET A 44 15.51 -3.20 1.12
C MET A 44 15.84 -1.70 1.16
N ILE A 45 14.87 -0.85 0.81
CA ILE A 45 15.02 0.62 0.82
C ILE A 45 15.36 1.14 2.22
N GLU A 46 14.79 0.55 3.27
CA GLU A 46 15.01 0.94 4.67
C GLU A 46 16.28 0.32 5.27
N GLY A 47 17.01 -0.52 4.53
CA GLY A 47 18.25 -1.16 4.98
C GLY A 47 18.07 -2.31 5.96
N TYR A 48 16.82 -2.78 6.18
CA TYR A 48 16.56 -4.01 6.93
C TYR A 48 16.98 -5.26 6.14
N ARG A 49 16.90 -5.20 4.81
CA ARG A 49 17.39 -6.23 3.89
C ARG A 49 18.46 -5.64 2.98
N GLU A 50 19.40 -6.49 2.55
CA GLU A 50 20.35 -6.11 1.51
C GLU A 50 19.61 -5.89 0.18
N ALA A 51 19.86 -4.75 -0.45
CA ALA A 51 19.29 -4.41 -1.75
C ALA A 51 19.93 -5.30 -2.83
N THR A 52 19.08 -6.03 -3.56
CA THR A 52 19.50 -6.86 -4.70
C THR A 52 18.53 -6.61 -5.85
N PRO A 53 18.92 -5.87 -6.90
CA PRO A 53 20.24 -5.25 -7.13
C PRO A 53 20.58 -4.14 -6.11
N ALA A 54 21.88 -3.84 -5.93
CA ALA A 54 22.35 -2.80 -5.01
C ALA A 54 21.99 -1.36 -5.48
N ASP A 55 21.45 -1.23 -6.69
CA ASP A 55 20.94 0.01 -7.22
C ASP A 55 19.52 0.28 -6.68
N PHE A 56 19.40 1.30 -5.83
CA PHE A 56 18.12 1.68 -5.24
C PHE A 56 17.12 2.27 -6.23
N ASP A 57 17.56 2.78 -7.38
CA ASP A 57 16.63 3.25 -8.41
C ASP A 57 15.96 2.06 -9.12
N GLU A 58 16.69 0.96 -9.31
CA GLU A 58 16.13 -0.30 -9.79
C GLU A 58 15.15 -0.91 -8.77
N VAL A 59 15.50 -0.92 -7.48
CA VAL A 59 14.59 -1.37 -6.40
C VAL A 59 13.30 -0.54 -6.37
N ARG A 60 13.38 0.78 -6.58
CA ARG A 60 12.19 1.65 -6.65
C ARG A 60 11.35 1.40 -7.90
N ALA A 61 11.98 1.08 -9.03
CA ALA A 61 11.28 0.73 -10.26
C ALA A 61 10.51 -0.60 -10.08
N GLU A 62 11.12 -1.59 -9.44
CA GLU A 62 10.45 -2.85 -9.09
C GLU A 62 9.31 -2.61 -8.10
N LEU A 63 9.51 -1.77 -7.08
CA LEU A 63 8.46 -1.41 -6.13
C LEU A 63 7.25 -0.78 -6.81
N ALA A 64 7.46 0.03 -7.85
CA ALA A 64 6.36 0.61 -8.62
C ALA A 64 5.53 -0.47 -9.35
N LEU A 65 6.15 -1.54 -9.81
CA LEU A 65 5.47 -2.68 -10.45
C LEU A 65 4.70 -3.50 -9.40
N GLU A 66 5.31 -3.84 -8.27
CA GLU A 66 4.65 -4.61 -7.21
C GLU A 66 3.45 -3.85 -6.59
N LEU A 67 3.57 -2.52 -6.46
CA LEU A 67 2.44 -1.68 -6.06
C LEU A 67 1.31 -1.71 -7.10
N SER A 68 1.65 -1.79 -8.39
CA SER A 68 0.68 -1.94 -9.46
C SER A 68 -0.01 -3.31 -9.40
N ASP A 69 0.75 -4.38 -9.19
CA ASP A 69 0.20 -5.75 -9.14
C ASP A 69 -0.73 -5.93 -7.93
N LEU A 70 -0.34 -5.42 -6.76
CA LEU A 70 -1.23 -5.31 -5.60
C LEU A 70 -2.51 -4.52 -5.95
N GLN A 71 -2.38 -3.38 -6.63
CA GLN A 71 -3.52 -2.55 -6.98
C GLN A 71 -4.46 -3.24 -7.98
N VAL A 72 -3.94 -4.02 -8.93
CA VAL A 72 -4.75 -4.85 -9.84
C VAL A 72 -5.54 -5.90 -9.06
N MET A 73 -4.94 -6.55 -8.05
CA MET A 73 -5.66 -7.51 -7.20
C MET A 73 -6.77 -6.84 -6.39
N LEU A 74 -6.55 -5.62 -5.89
CA LEU A 74 -7.59 -4.85 -5.19
C LEU A 74 -8.74 -4.44 -6.12
N PHE A 75 -8.46 -4.04 -7.37
CA PHE A 75 -9.50 -3.76 -8.36
C PHE A 75 -10.27 -5.02 -8.74
N LYS A 76 -9.58 -6.16 -8.87
CA LYS A 76 -10.23 -7.45 -9.09
C LYS A 76 -11.19 -7.81 -7.96
N LEU A 77 -10.72 -7.70 -6.72
CA LEU A 77 -11.56 -7.95 -5.54
C LEU A 77 -12.77 -7.01 -5.52
N ALA A 78 -12.57 -5.72 -5.80
CA ALA A 78 -13.64 -4.75 -5.84
C ALA A 78 -14.72 -5.11 -6.88
N TYR A 79 -14.34 -5.42 -8.13
CA TYR A 79 -15.34 -5.74 -9.14
C TYR A 79 -16.03 -7.09 -8.84
N LEU A 80 -15.32 -8.10 -8.31
CA LEU A 80 -15.92 -9.38 -7.90
C LEU A 80 -16.95 -9.19 -6.78
N CYS A 81 -16.78 -8.16 -5.95
CA CYS A 81 -17.72 -7.78 -4.89
C CYS A 81 -18.74 -6.71 -5.31
N GLY A 82 -18.76 -6.27 -6.57
CA GLY A 82 -19.68 -5.24 -7.05
C GLY A 82 -19.44 -3.84 -6.48
N ILE A 83 -18.18 -3.51 -6.17
CA ILE A 83 -17.77 -2.22 -5.58
C ILE A 83 -17.19 -1.32 -6.66
N ASP A 84 -17.71 -0.11 -6.79
CA ASP A 84 -17.09 0.97 -7.58
C ASP A 84 -16.02 1.67 -6.73
N MET A 85 -14.76 1.54 -7.13
CA MET A 85 -13.64 2.07 -6.34
C MET A 85 -13.57 3.58 -6.34
N GLU A 86 -14.00 4.25 -7.40
CA GLU A 86 -13.98 5.72 -7.46
C GLU A 86 -15.02 6.32 -6.51
N GLU A 87 -16.22 5.74 -6.45
CA GLU A 87 -17.23 6.11 -5.46
C GLU A 87 -16.76 5.80 -4.03
N ALA A 88 -16.19 4.60 -3.80
CA ALA A 88 -15.67 4.21 -2.49
C ALA A 88 -14.58 5.16 -1.99
N MET A 89 -13.64 5.56 -2.86
CA MET A 89 -12.56 6.49 -2.53
C MET A 89 -13.08 7.91 -2.32
N THR A 90 -14.05 8.38 -3.11
CA THR A 90 -14.71 9.69 -2.90
C THR A 90 -15.37 9.74 -1.52
N ARG A 91 -16.12 8.68 -1.15
CA ARG A 91 -16.70 8.57 0.20
C ARG A 91 -15.64 8.51 1.30
N GLY A 92 -14.53 7.80 1.05
CA GLY A 92 -13.38 7.72 1.93
C GLY A 92 -12.73 9.09 2.18
N GLN A 93 -12.58 9.89 1.13
CA GLN A 93 -12.06 11.26 1.20
C GLN A 93 -12.95 12.14 2.09
N HIS A 94 -14.24 12.20 1.83
CA HIS A 94 -15.17 12.98 2.66
C HIS A 94 -15.15 12.54 4.13
N LYS A 95 -15.05 11.22 4.39
CA LYS A 95 -14.90 10.68 5.74
C LYS A 95 -13.59 11.10 6.40
N ALA A 96 -12.48 11.16 5.65
CA ALA A 96 -11.18 11.60 6.15
C ALA A 96 -11.19 13.10 6.48
N ASP A 97 -11.70 13.94 5.58
CA ASP A 97 -11.82 15.39 5.77
C ASP A 97 -12.70 15.73 6.99
N ALA A 98 -13.81 15.01 7.17
CA ALA A 98 -14.67 15.19 8.34
C ALA A 98 -14.01 14.73 9.65
N ARG A 99 -13.13 13.72 9.60
CA ARG A 99 -12.43 13.18 10.77
C ARG A 99 -11.23 14.03 11.17
N PHE A 100 -10.54 14.63 10.20
CA PHE A 100 -9.32 15.41 10.40
C PHE A 100 -9.41 16.79 9.71
N PRO A 101 -10.30 17.68 10.18
CA PRO A 101 -10.60 18.94 9.49
C PRO A 101 -9.49 20.01 9.60
N ASP A 102 -8.59 19.88 10.56
CA ASP A 102 -7.51 20.84 10.81
C ASP A 102 -6.15 20.23 10.39
N PRO A 103 -5.54 20.71 9.30
CA PRO A 103 -4.25 20.21 8.84
C PRO A 103 -3.11 20.39 9.86
N THR A 104 -3.25 21.29 10.83
CA THR A 104 -2.21 21.57 11.83
C THR A 104 -2.11 20.48 12.91
N THR A 105 -3.12 19.62 13.06
CA THR A 105 -3.05 18.49 14.01
C THR A 105 -2.03 17.45 13.57
N GLY A 106 -1.85 17.24 12.26
CA GLY A 106 -0.92 16.24 11.71
C GLY A 106 0.53 16.45 12.17
N PRO A 107 1.15 17.63 11.93
CA PRO A 107 2.50 17.92 12.40
C PRO A 107 2.68 17.79 13.92
N ALA A 108 1.70 18.25 14.70
CA ALA A 108 1.75 18.17 16.16
C ALA A 108 1.68 16.71 16.65
N GLU A 109 0.80 15.89 16.08
CA GLU A 109 0.70 14.45 16.38
C GLU A 109 1.95 13.69 15.96
N GLN A 110 2.53 14.01 14.81
CA GLN A 110 3.78 13.43 14.32
C GLN A 110 4.93 13.75 15.27
N GLN A 111 5.08 15.01 15.69
CA GLN A 111 6.10 15.42 16.65
C GLN A 111 5.92 14.68 17.99
N ALA A 112 4.69 14.59 18.48
CA ALA A 112 4.38 13.88 19.71
C ALA A 112 4.68 12.37 19.59
N TYR A 113 4.40 11.75 18.44
CA TYR A 113 4.77 10.36 18.15
C TYR A 113 6.29 10.17 18.23
N TRP A 114 7.07 10.99 17.54
CA TRP A 114 8.53 10.88 17.55
C TRP A 114 9.14 11.09 18.93
N GLN A 115 8.64 12.06 19.71
CA GLN A 115 9.07 12.26 21.09
C GLN A 115 8.79 11.03 21.97
N ARG A 116 7.63 10.37 21.80
CA ARG A 116 7.31 9.13 22.51
C ARG A 116 8.22 7.98 22.07
N PHE A 117 8.46 7.85 20.77
CA PHE A 117 9.32 6.81 20.21
C PHE A 117 10.77 6.96 20.67
N GLN A 118 11.36 8.15 20.57
CA GLN A 118 12.70 8.44 21.07
C GLN A 118 12.83 8.16 22.57
N ARG A 119 11.82 8.54 23.37
CA ARG A 119 11.81 8.22 24.79
C ARG A 119 11.75 6.72 25.06
N TYR A 120 10.99 5.98 24.27
CA TYR A 120 10.97 4.52 24.34
C TYR A 120 12.33 3.91 24.01
N VAL A 121 12.95 4.32 22.90
CA VAL A 121 14.28 3.84 22.47
C VAL A 121 15.32 4.09 23.56
N ALA A 122 15.38 5.32 24.11
CA ALA A 122 16.30 5.67 25.19
C ALA A 122 16.05 4.85 26.46
N ASN A 123 14.80 4.70 26.89
CA ASN A 123 14.44 3.93 28.09
C ASN A 123 14.68 2.43 27.93
N ALA A 124 14.53 1.91 26.71
CA ALA A 124 14.74 0.50 26.39
C ALA A 124 16.22 0.16 26.15
N GLY A 125 17.12 1.16 26.13
CA GLY A 125 18.53 0.96 25.80
C GLY A 125 18.77 0.54 24.35
N LEU A 126 17.86 0.91 23.44
CA LEU A 126 17.91 0.58 22.02
C LEU A 126 18.60 1.66 21.17
N ASP A 127 19.14 2.71 21.80
CA ASP A 127 20.02 3.67 21.13
C ASP A 127 21.33 2.95 20.78
N HIS A 128 21.37 2.35 19.59
CA HIS A 128 22.62 1.91 18.99
C HIS A 128 23.30 3.11 18.35
N ASP A 129 24.43 3.53 18.92
CA ASP A 129 25.39 4.40 18.26
C ASP A 129 26.12 3.55 17.20
N PRO A 130 25.87 3.75 15.90
CA PRO A 130 26.52 2.99 14.85
C PRO A 130 27.86 3.67 14.58
N THR A 131 28.85 3.44 15.45
CA THR A 131 30.26 3.70 15.10
C THR A 131 30.74 2.73 14.04
#